data_AF-A0A7X7UN98-F1
#
_entry.id   AF-A0A7X7UN98-F1
#
_cell.length_a   1.000
_cell.length_b   1.000
_cell.length_c   1.000
_cell.angle_alpha   90.00
_cell.angle_beta   90.00
_cell.angle_gamma   90.00
#
_symmetry.space_group_name_H-M   'P 1'
#
loop_
_entity.id
_entity.type
_entity.pdbx_description
1 polymer ?
#
loop_
_entity_poly.entity_id
_entity_poly.type
_entity_poly.pdbx_seq_one_letter_code
_entity_poly.pdbx_strand_id
1 'polypeptide(L)'
;MRRFALGCLGYTPDRFGRMLVGDFIDAMIGYNDAEYERVKALASIVRTATCKLWNIQVGREDKLKENELWPLPWDKEEKGMRITIDEEELRKIEEIHESILNGHNNNKS
;
A
#
# COMPACT_ATOMS: atom_id res chain seq x y z
N MET A 1 -7.73 31.41 -14.91
CA MET A 1 -7.49 30.02 -14.48
C MET A 1 -6.32 29.93 -13.49
N ARG A 2 -6.52 30.23 -12.19
CA ARG A 2 -5.45 30.13 -11.15
C ARG A 2 -5.96 29.57 -9.80
N ARG A 3 -7.12 28.92 -9.77
CA ARG A 3 -7.77 28.45 -8.53
C ARG A 3 -7.71 26.93 -8.31
N PHE A 4 -7.25 26.16 -9.30
CA PHE A 4 -7.28 24.69 -9.22
C PHE A 4 -6.29 24.13 -8.18
N ALA A 5 -5.03 24.57 -8.17
CA ALA A 5 -4.03 24.08 -7.22
C ALA A 5 -4.38 24.36 -5.74
N LEU A 6 -5.00 25.52 -5.45
CA LEU A 6 -5.48 25.88 -4.11
C LEU A 6 -6.58 24.94 -3.58
N GLY A 7 -7.52 24.58 -4.46
CA GLY A 7 -8.64 23.71 -4.10
C GLY A 7 -8.19 22.28 -3.80
N CYS A 8 -7.22 21.77 -4.55
CA CYS A 8 -6.69 20.42 -4.36
C CYS A 8 -5.99 20.24 -3.00
N LEU A 9 -5.32 21.28 -2.50
CA LEU A 9 -4.66 21.27 -1.19
C LEU A 9 -5.62 21.58 -0.03
N GLY A 10 -6.89 21.92 -0.31
CA GLY A 10 -7.87 22.27 0.73
C GLY A 10 -7.55 23.57 1.48
N TYR A 11 -6.77 24.47 0.88
CA TYR A 11 -6.38 25.73 1.53
C TYR A 11 -7.31 26.89 1.16
N THR A 12 -7.62 27.72 2.16
CA THR A 12 -8.29 28.98 1.91
C THR A 12 -7.33 29.97 1.23
N PRO A 13 -7.84 30.93 0.44
CA PRO A 13 -6.99 31.94 -0.20
C PRO A 13 -6.12 32.73 0.80
N ASP A 14 -6.66 33.06 1.97
CA ASP A 14 -5.93 33.77 3.03
C ASP A 14 -4.79 32.94 3.61
N ARG A 15 -5.03 31.63 3.88
CA ARG A 15 -3.98 30.72 4.34
C ARG A 15 -2.84 30.61 3.34
N PHE A 16 -3.16 30.52 2.05
CA PHE A 16 -2.15 30.48 0.99
C PHE A 16 -1.36 31.78 0.88
N GLY A 17 -2.03 32.93 0.98
CA GLY A 17 -1.36 34.23 0.89
C GLY A 17 -0.34 34.49 2.01
N ARG A 18 -0.47 33.79 3.15
CA ARG A 18 0.45 33.89 4.29
C ARG A 18 1.50 32.78 4.35
N MET A 19 1.42 31.81 3.45
CA MET A 19 2.28 30.63 3.49
C MET A 19 3.68 30.94 2.95
N LEU A 20 4.70 30.35 3.56
CA LEU A 20 6.05 30.42 3.01
C LEU A 20 6.13 29.55 1.76
N VAL A 21 7.01 29.93 0.83
CA VAL A 21 7.20 29.17 -0.43
C VAL A 21 7.64 27.73 -0.14
N GLY A 22 8.46 27.51 0.90
CA GLY A 22 8.88 26.18 1.33
C GLY A 22 7.69 25.30 1.74
N ASP A 23 6.86 25.78 2.66
CA ASP A 23 5.65 25.07 3.12
C ASP A 23 4.71 24.73 1.97
N PHE A 24 4.61 25.62 0.97
CA PHE A 24 3.80 25.37 -0.21
C PHE A 24 4.35 24.22 -1.08
N ILE A 25 5.68 24.18 -1.28
CA ILE A 25 6.34 23.10 -2.03
C ILE A 25 6.15 21.77 -1.30
N ASP A 26 6.36 21.74 0.02
CA ASP A 26 6.19 20.54 0.83
C ASP A 26 4.74 20.03 0.78
N ALA A 27 3.77 20.94 0.85
CA ALA A 27 2.36 20.60 0.71
C ALA A 27 2.03 20.01 -0.68
N MET A 28 2.64 20.54 -1.75
CA MET A 28 2.46 20.00 -3.10
C MET A 28 3.06 18.61 -3.26
N ILE A 29 4.24 18.37 -2.69
CA ILE A 29 4.88 17.05 -2.70
C ILE A 29 3.99 16.06 -1.97
N GLY A 30 3.58 16.37 -0.73
CA GLY A 30 2.70 15.50 0.05
C GLY A 30 1.36 15.20 -0.63
N TYR A 31 0.78 16.19 -1.33
CA TYR A 31 -0.42 15.97 -2.12
C TYR A 31 -0.19 15.03 -3.30
N ASN A 32 0.90 15.21 -4.04
CA ASN A 32 1.24 14.34 -5.17
C ASN A 32 1.48 12.91 -4.70
N ASP A 33 2.18 12.71 -3.58
CA ASP A 33 2.42 11.38 -3.00
C ASP A 33 1.11 10.72 -2.57
N ALA A 34 0.24 11.46 -1.89
CA ALA A 34 -1.08 10.96 -1.49
C ALA A 34 -1.94 10.57 -2.71
N GLU A 35 -1.91 11.38 -3.77
CA GLU A 35 -2.69 11.13 -4.97
C GLU A 35 -2.11 9.99 -5.81
N TYR A 36 -0.79 9.84 -5.83
CA TYR A 36 -0.11 8.68 -6.40
C TYR A 36 -0.55 7.39 -5.69
N GLU A 37 -0.51 7.36 -4.37
CA GLU A 37 -0.97 6.20 -3.59
C GLU A 37 -2.47 5.92 -3.78
N ARG A 38 -3.30 6.96 -3.90
CA ARG A 38 -4.73 6.80 -4.20
C ARG A 38 -4.96 6.15 -5.56
N VAL A 39 -4.26 6.63 -6.60
CA VAL A 39 -4.34 6.06 -7.95
C VAL A 39 -3.82 4.63 -7.97
N LYS A 40 -2.71 4.37 -7.27
CA LYS A 40 -2.14 3.03 -7.11
C LYS A 40 -3.13 2.06 -6.49
N ALA A 41 -3.74 2.42 -5.37
CA ALA A 41 -4.76 1.61 -4.71
C ALA A 41 -5.96 1.33 -5.62
N LEU A 42 -6.49 2.35 -6.30
CA LEU A 42 -7.64 2.20 -7.20
C LEU A 42 -7.33 1.27 -8.38
N ALA A 43 -6.18 1.46 -9.02
CA ALA A 43 -5.75 0.63 -10.14
C ALA A 43 -5.55 -0.84 -9.70
N SER A 44 -4.99 -1.07 -8.51
CA SER A 44 -4.88 -2.41 -7.94
C SER A 44 -6.25 -3.05 -7.70
N ILE A 45 -7.21 -2.33 -7.12
CA ILE A 45 -8.58 -2.85 -6.92
C ILE A 45 -9.23 -3.26 -8.24
N VAL A 46 -9.13 -2.39 -9.25
CA VAL A 46 -9.68 -2.67 -10.59
C VAL A 46 -9.01 -3.91 -11.18
N ARG A 47 -7.68 -4.02 -11.07
CA ARG A 47 -6.93 -5.19 -11.56
C ARG A 47 -7.35 -6.48 -10.87
N THR A 48 -7.46 -6.48 -9.54
CA THR A 48 -7.96 -7.62 -8.75
C THR A 48 -9.37 -8.02 -9.17
N ALA A 49 -10.28 -7.06 -9.31
CA ALA A 49 -11.65 -7.33 -9.70
C ALA A 49 -11.73 -7.96 -11.11
N THR A 50 -11.00 -7.38 -12.07
CA THR A 50 -10.92 -7.90 -13.44
C THR A 50 -10.29 -9.30 -13.48
N CYS A 51 -9.24 -9.54 -12.70
CA CYS A 51 -8.61 -10.85 -12.57
C CYS A 51 -9.60 -11.92 -12.10
N LYS A 52 -10.38 -11.61 -11.06
CA LYS A 52 -11.41 -12.52 -10.55
C LYS A 52 -12.47 -12.82 -11.61
N LEU A 53 -12.94 -11.79 -12.32
CA LEU A 53 -13.95 -11.95 -13.38
C LEU A 53 -13.42 -12.81 -14.53
N TRP A 54 -12.18 -12.58 -14.98
CA TRP A 54 -11.52 -13.39 -15.99
C TRP A 54 -11.40 -14.86 -15.56
N ASN A 55 -10.87 -15.09 -14.35
CA ASN A 55 -10.60 -16.44 -13.84
C ASN A 55 -11.86 -17.27 -13.58
N ILE A 56 -13.05 -16.67 -13.53
CA ILE A 56 -14.32 -17.38 -13.46
C ILE A 56 -14.70 -17.98 -14.83
N GLN A 57 -14.23 -17.37 -15.92
CA GLN A 57 -14.63 -17.71 -17.29
C GLN A 57 -13.73 -18.76 -17.95
N VAL A 58 -12.56 -19.06 -17.37
CA VAL A 58 -11.52 -19.90 -17.99
C VAL A 58 -11.24 -21.20 -17.21
N GLY A 59 -10.61 -22.17 -17.88
CA GLY A 59 -10.11 -23.41 -17.28
C GLY A 59 -9.05 -23.17 -16.21
N ARG A 60 -8.70 -24.19 -15.41
CA ARG A 60 -7.76 -24.02 -14.28
C ARG A 60 -6.36 -23.64 -14.75
N GLU A 61 -5.95 -24.19 -15.87
CA GLU A 61 -4.68 -24.01 -16.57
C GLU A 61 -4.50 -22.59 -17.14
N ASP A 62 -5.59 -21.89 -17.42
CA ASP A 62 -5.59 -20.56 -18.04
C ASP A 62 -5.79 -19.42 -17.02
N LYS A 63 -5.85 -19.74 -15.73
CA LYS A 63 -6.01 -18.74 -14.68
C LYS A 63 -4.76 -17.89 -14.54
N LEU A 64 -4.96 -16.57 -14.51
CA LEU A 64 -3.91 -15.59 -14.35
C LEU A 64 -3.84 -15.09 -12.91
N LYS A 65 -2.65 -14.67 -12.49
CA LYS A 65 -2.46 -13.81 -11.31
C LYS A 65 -2.69 -12.35 -11.70
N GLU A 66 -2.97 -11.51 -10.72
CA GLU A 66 -3.31 -10.10 -10.95
C GLU A 66 -2.20 -9.33 -11.69
N ASN A 67 -0.94 -9.60 -11.35
CA ASN A 67 0.23 -9.00 -11.99
C ASN A 67 0.52 -9.53 -13.41
N GLU A 68 -0.14 -10.60 -13.83
CA GLU A 68 0.00 -11.18 -15.17
C GLU A 68 -1.02 -10.59 -16.17
N LEU A 69 -2.10 -9.95 -15.69
CA LEU A 69 -3.10 -9.32 -16.57
C LEU A 69 -2.53 -8.13 -17.33
N TRP A 70 -2.01 -7.14 -16.62
CA TRP A 70 -1.26 -6.04 -17.21
C TRP A 70 -0.27 -5.45 -16.20
N PRO A 71 0.91 -5.00 -16.66
CA PRO A 71 1.91 -4.40 -15.80
C PRO A 71 1.48 -2.99 -15.39
N LEU A 72 1.59 -2.69 -14.10
CA LEU A 72 1.49 -1.35 -13.55
C LEU A 72 2.89 -0.77 -13.31
N PRO A 73 3.06 0.57 -13.37
CA PRO A 73 4.37 1.21 -13.23
C PRO A 73 5.14 0.80 -11.96
N TRP A 74 4.42 0.61 -10.85
CA TRP A 74 4.96 0.25 -9.54
C TRP A 74 5.18 -1.24 -9.31
N ASP A 75 4.76 -2.13 -10.23
CA ASP A 75 5.04 -3.58 -10.07
C ASP A 75 6.55 -3.88 -10.16
N LYS A 76 7.33 -2.98 -10.80
CA LYS A 76 8.80 -3.08 -10.88
C LYS A 76 9.50 -2.63 -9.60
N GLU A 77 8.83 -1.82 -8.80
CA GLU A 77 9.33 -1.29 -7.53
C GLU A 77 9.19 -2.35 -6.42
N GLU A 78 8.19 -3.24 -6.52
CA GLU A 78 7.94 -4.35 -5.59
C GLU A 78 8.85 -5.58 -5.81
N LYS A 79 10.12 -5.39 -6.17
CA LYS A 79 11.16 -6.33 -5.73
C LYS A 79 11.58 -5.99 -4.30
N GLY A 80 10.60 -5.75 -3.43
CA GLY A 80 10.82 -5.81 -1.99
C GLY A 80 11.37 -7.19 -1.68
N MET A 81 12.50 -7.24 -0.98
CA MET A 81 13.11 -8.48 -0.49
C MET A 81 12.01 -9.43 -0.02
N ARG A 82 11.82 -10.54 -0.74
CA ARG A 82 11.30 -11.73 -0.07
C ARG A 82 12.32 -12.02 1.02
N ILE A 83 12.02 -11.61 2.25
CA ILE A 83 12.74 -12.12 3.40
C ILE A 83 12.46 -13.61 3.37
N THR A 84 13.41 -14.37 2.84
CA THR A 84 13.46 -15.81 3.05
C THR A 84 13.78 -15.95 4.52
N ILE A 85 12.74 -16.05 5.35
CA ILE A 85 12.90 -16.36 6.76
C ILE A 85 13.54 -17.74 6.79
N ASP A 86 14.73 -17.83 7.39
CA ASP A 86 15.44 -19.10 7.55
C ASP A 86 14.66 -20.00 8.52
N GLU A 87 14.80 -21.33 8.40
CA GLU A 87 14.13 -22.29 9.30
C GLU A 87 14.53 -22.09 10.77
N GLU A 88 15.69 -21.48 11.01
CA GLU A 88 16.12 -21.11 12.35
C GLU A 88 15.40 -19.87 12.90
N GLU A 89 15.08 -18.89 12.05
CA GLU A 89 14.29 -17.71 12.44
C GLU A 89 12.82 -18.08 12.67
N LEU A 90 12.28 -19.00 11.88
CA LEU A 90 10.92 -19.53 12.08
C LEU A 90 10.78 -20.21 13.45
N ARG A 91 11.77 -21.02 13.84
CA ARG A 91 11.82 -21.67 15.17
C ARG A 91 11.87 -20.67 16.32
N LYS A 92 12.67 -19.59 16.19
CA LYS A 92 12.73 -18.53 17.21
C LYS A 92 11.37 -17.84 17.38
N ILE A 93 10.63 -17.63 16.29
CA ILE A 93 9.29 -17.05 16.33
C ILE A 93 8.30 -17.99 17.03
N GLU A 94 8.37 -19.29 16.73
CA GLU A 94 7.53 -20.31 17.38
C GLU A 94 7.82 -20.42 18.89
N GLU A 95 9.09 -20.39 19.29
CA GLU A 95 9.50 -20.39 20.70
C GLU A 95 8.99 -19.14 21.45
N ILE A 96 9.07 -17.96 20.82
CA ILE A 96 8.54 -16.72 21.38
C ILE A 96 7.02 -16.82 21.54
N HIS A 97 6.33 -17.34 20.54
CA HIS A 97 4.87 -17.50 20.56
C HIS A 97 4.41 -18.44 21.68
N GLU A 98 5.08 -19.59 21.84
CA GLU A 98 4.82 -20.53 22.94
C GLU A 98 5.13 -19.92 24.32
N SER A 99 6.17 -19.10 24.42
CA SER A 99 6.50 -18.41 25.68
C SER A 99 5.43 -17.40 26.10
N ILE A 100 4.81 -16.71 25.14
CA ILE A 100 3.72 -15.75 25.38
C ILE A 100 2.44 -16.48 25.79
N LEU A 101 2.11 -17.60 25.13
CA LEU A 101 0.94 -18.40 25.46
C LEU A 101 1.05 -19.05 26.84
N ASN A 102 2.24 -19.57 27.19
CA ASN A 102 2.46 -20.24 28.48
C ASN A 102 2.68 -19.26 29.65
N GLY A 103 3.24 -18.07 29.39
CA GLY A 103 3.35 -17.00 30.39
C GLY A 103 2.00 -16.43 30.85
N HIS A 104 0.94 -16.60 30.05
CA HIS A 104 -0.42 -16.17 30.41
C HIS A 104 -1.14 -17.12 31.39
N ASN A 105 -0.70 -18.38 31.50
CA ASN A 105 -1.35 -19.38 32.36
C ASN A 105 -0.83 -19.40 33.81
N ASN A 106 0.33 -18.79 34.09
CA ASN A 106 0.93 -18.79 35.44
C ASN A 106 0.54 -17.58 36.32
N ASN A 107 -0.27 -16.64 35.82
CA ASN A 107 -0.75 -15.47 36.59
C ASN A 107 -2.20 -15.61 37.10
N LYS A 108 -2.75 -16.84 37.11
CA LYS A 108 -4.02 -17.16 37.76
C LYS A 108 -3.87 -18.34 38.72
N SER A 109 -3.18 -18.13 39.84
CA SER A 109 -3.37 -18.90 41.07
C SER A 109 -3.08 -18.01 42.27
#